data_AF-A0A7R9W5E8-F1
#
_entry.id   AF-A0A7R9W5E8-F1
#
_cell.length_a   1.000
_cell.length_b   1.000
_cell.length_c   1.000
_cell.angle_alpha   90.00
_cell.angle_beta   90.00
_cell.angle_gamma   90.00
#
_symmetry.space_group_name_H-M   'P 1'
#
loop_
_entity.id
_entity.type
_entity.pdbx_description
1 polymer ?
#
loop_
_entity_poly.entity_id
_entity_poly.type
_entity_poly.pdbx_seq_one_letter_code
_entity_poly.pdbx_strand_id
1 'polypeptide(L)'
;EATGASSSPSDSNPMLDQDGLPRFSSIEPSQLTPAVTSLLEKLDKDFEAMETKLSSSSPEYDEVLPEVERMQFPLGYVWGVAGHLNGVKNGDELRQAYESNQPGVVQAMTKFSQSKAL
;
A
#
# COMPACT_ATOMS: atom_id res chain seq x y z
N GLU A 1 -5.31 11.47 -34.25
CA GLU A 1 -6.02 12.46 -33.41
C GLU A 1 -6.55 11.77 -32.15
N ALA A 2 -6.71 12.56 -31.10
CA ALA A 2 -6.60 12.18 -29.70
C ALA A 2 -7.80 11.43 -29.11
N THR A 3 -7.53 10.60 -28.12
CA THR A 3 -8.28 10.62 -26.85
C THR A 3 -7.28 10.38 -25.71
N GLY A 4 -6.85 11.48 -25.09
CA GLY A 4 -6.09 11.44 -23.84
C GLY A 4 -6.98 10.94 -22.71
N ALA A 5 -6.49 9.95 -21.96
CA ALA A 5 -7.06 9.60 -20.67
C ALA A 5 -6.65 10.68 -19.67
N SER A 6 -7.63 11.38 -19.12
CA SER A 6 -7.44 12.33 -18.03
C SER A 6 -6.94 11.59 -16.79
N SER A 7 -5.68 11.84 -16.43
CA SER A 7 -5.10 11.47 -15.14
C SER A 7 -5.72 12.30 -14.03
N SER A 8 -6.29 11.63 -13.02
CA SER A 8 -6.81 12.27 -11.81
C SER A 8 -5.65 12.65 -10.88
N PRO A 9 -5.76 13.66 -10.00
CA PRO A 9 -4.62 14.17 -9.22
C PRO A 9 -4.00 13.19 -8.19
N SER A 10 -4.54 11.98 -8.04
CA SER A 10 -3.89 10.83 -7.40
C SER A 10 -2.74 10.22 -8.24
N ASP A 11 -2.61 10.59 -9.52
CA ASP A 11 -1.58 10.13 -10.47
C ASP A 11 -0.23 10.88 -10.34
N SER A 12 -0.03 11.68 -9.28
CA SER A 12 1.20 12.46 -9.10
C SER A 12 2.27 11.75 -8.27
N ASN A 13 1.93 10.70 -7.51
CA ASN A 13 2.89 9.97 -6.70
C ASN A 13 3.39 8.71 -7.44
N PRO A 14 4.65 8.68 -7.90
CA PRO A 14 5.20 7.55 -8.66
C PRO A 14 5.30 6.26 -7.83
N MET A 15 5.18 6.33 -6.50
CA MET A 15 5.11 5.14 -5.66
C MET A 15 3.74 4.43 -5.74
N LEU A 16 2.69 5.15 -6.12
CA LEU A 16 1.35 4.60 -6.29
C LEU A 16 1.14 4.01 -7.70
N ASP A 17 2.05 4.26 -8.64
CA ASP A 17 2.07 3.61 -9.94
C ASP A 17 2.58 2.16 -9.80
N GLN A 18 1.62 1.25 -9.84
CA GLN A 18 1.81 -0.20 -9.70
C GLN A 18 1.79 -0.92 -11.06
N ASP A 19 1.78 -0.17 -12.16
CA ASP A 19 1.85 -0.76 -13.50
C ASP A 19 3.31 -1.10 -13.85
N GLY A 20 3.63 -2.39 -13.80
CA GLY A 20 4.95 -2.90 -14.16
C GLY A 20 6.02 -2.70 -13.09
N LEU A 21 7.17 -2.13 -13.47
CA LEU A 21 8.33 -1.99 -12.60
C LEU A 21 8.34 -0.62 -11.90
N PRO A 22 8.77 -0.54 -10.62
CA PRO A 22 8.88 0.73 -9.91
C PRO A 22 9.76 1.74 -10.65
N ARG A 23 9.25 2.96 -10.84
CA ARG A 23 9.97 4.07 -11.48
C ARG A 23 10.95 4.72 -10.52
N PHE A 24 11.95 3.97 -10.05
CA PHE A 24 12.90 4.40 -9.00
C PHE A 24 13.57 5.76 -9.28
N SER A 25 13.81 6.11 -10.54
CA SER A 25 14.40 7.40 -10.94
C SER A 25 13.51 8.61 -10.65
N SER A 26 12.21 8.40 -10.46
CA SER A 26 11.21 9.46 -10.26
C SER A 26 10.78 9.58 -8.79
N ILE A 27 11.23 8.68 -7.91
CA ILE A 27 10.81 8.63 -6.50
C ILE A 27 11.70 9.56 -5.66
N GLU A 28 11.05 10.47 -4.95
CA GLU A 28 11.66 11.33 -3.96
C GLU A 28 11.24 10.93 -2.53
N PRO A 29 12.13 11.05 -1.52
CA PRO A 29 11.81 10.70 -0.13
C PRO A 29 10.53 11.34 0.42
N SER A 30 10.23 12.58 0.00
CA SER A 30 9.04 13.33 0.41
C SER A 30 7.72 12.69 -0.03
N GLN A 31 7.76 11.77 -1.01
CA GLN A 31 6.59 11.08 -1.53
C GLN A 31 6.23 9.81 -0.74
N LEU A 32 7.15 9.32 0.11
CA LEU A 32 6.95 8.09 0.88
C LEU A 32 5.80 8.23 1.89
N THR A 33 5.83 9.25 2.75
CA THR A 33 4.80 9.44 3.78
C THR A 33 3.40 9.60 3.18
N PRO A 34 3.17 10.47 2.17
CA PRO A 34 1.86 10.56 1.54
C PRO A 34 1.38 9.24 0.91
N ALA A 35 2.28 8.48 0.26
CA ALA A 35 1.93 7.19 -0.31
C ALA A 35 1.51 6.20 0.79
N VAL A 36 2.34 6.02 1.82
CA VAL A 36 2.07 5.06 2.90
C VAL A 36 0.81 5.44 3.67
N THR A 37 0.62 6.71 4.06
CA THR A 37 -0.58 7.16 4.76
C THR A 37 -1.85 6.85 3.96
N SER A 38 -1.88 7.20 2.67
CA SER A 38 -3.05 6.95 1.82
C SER A 38 -3.39 5.45 1.70
N LEU A 39 -2.36 4.60 1.64
CA LEU A 39 -2.53 3.16 1.53
C LEU A 39 -2.93 2.51 2.85
N LEU A 40 -2.46 3.03 3.99
CA LEU A 40 -2.90 2.60 5.32
C LEU A 40 -4.38 2.93 5.53
N GLU A 41 -4.81 4.15 5.19
CA GLU A 41 -6.22 4.54 5.27
C GLU A 41 -7.12 3.68 4.37
N LYS A 42 -6.66 3.41 3.14
CA LYS A 42 -7.38 2.54 2.21
C LYS A 42 -7.47 1.10 2.74
N LEU A 43 -6.35 0.54 3.18
CA LEU A 43 -6.28 -0.82 3.72
C LEU A 43 -7.20 -0.97 4.94
N ASP A 44 -7.18 -0.01 5.85
CA ASP A 44 -8.00 -0.03 7.07
C ASP A 44 -9.50 -0.08 6.73
N LYS A 45 -9.93 0.79 5.82
CA LYS A 45 -11.32 0.85 5.34
C LYS A 45 -11.76 -0.43 4.62
N ASP A 46 -10.93 -0.93 3.71
CA ASP A 46 -11.26 -2.13 2.93
C ASP A 46 -11.30 -3.37 3.85
N PHE A 47 -10.39 -3.44 4.82
CA PHE A 47 -10.33 -4.50 5.80
C PHE A 47 -11.56 -4.52 6.72
N GLU A 48 -12.01 -3.36 7.24
CA GLU A 48 -13.24 -3.27 8.04
C GLU A 48 -14.48 -3.72 7.26
N ALA A 49 -14.56 -3.36 5.99
CA ALA A 49 -15.64 -3.81 5.11
C ALA A 49 -15.60 -5.33 4.90
N MET A 50 -14.41 -5.91 4.74
CA MET A 50 -14.23 -7.34 4.65
C MET A 50 -14.65 -8.06 5.93
N GLU A 51 -14.16 -7.65 7.11
CA GLU A 51 -14.52 -8.30 8.37
C GLU A 51 -16.05 -8.29 8.61
N THR A 52 -16.73 -7.21 8.22
CA THR A 52 -18.19 -7.10 8.27
C THR A 52 -18.87 -8.11 7.32
N LYS A 53 -18.35 -8.25 6.09
CA LYS A 53 -18.86 -9.22 5.11
C LYS A 53 -18.67 -10.66 5.59
N LEU A 54 -17.48 -10.99 6.12
CA LEU A 54 -17.16 -12.33 6.62
C LEU A 54 -18.02 -12.71 7.84
N SER A 55 -18.32 -11.74 8.72
CA SER A 55 -19.15 -11.97 9.91
C SER A 55 -20.61 -12.35 9.61
N SER A 56 -21.08 -12.11 8.38
CA SER A 56 -22.46 -12.32 7.95
C SER A 56 -22.62 -13.39 6.87
N SER A 57 -21.53 -14.08 6.50
CA SER A 57 -21.50 -15.07 5.41
C SER A 57 -20.62 -16.28 5.75
N SER A 58 -20.72 -17.34 4.94
CA SER A 58 -19.78 -18.47 4.94
C SER A 58 -19.10 -18.50 3.58
N PRO A 59 -18.10 -17.65 3.34
CA PRO A 59 -17.50 -17.47 2.03
C PRO A 59 -16.60 -18.64 1.66
N GLU A 60 -16.47 -18.88 0.36
CA GLU A 60 -15.55 -19.88 -0.18
C GLU A 60 -14.14 -19.29 -0.33
N TYR A 61 -13.13 -20.16 -0.35
CA TYR A 61 -11.72 -19.77 -0.45
C TYR A 61 -11.45 -18.82 -1.64
N ASP A 62 -12.03 -19.12 -2.80
CA ASP A 62 -11.87 -18.35 -4.04
C ASP A 62 -12.52 -16.95 -3.97
N GLU A 63 -13.36 -16.69 -2.97
CA GLU A 63 -13.97 -15.38 -2.73
C GLU A 63 -13.16 -14.53 -1.74
N VAL A 64 -12.37 -15.17 -0.86
CA VAL A 64 -11.62 -14.51 0.21
C VAL A 64 -10.19 -14.22 -0.22
N LEU A 65 -9.44 -15.24 -0.65
CA LEU A 65 -8.00 -15.10 -0.90
C LEU A 65 -7.68 -14.01 -1.94
N PRO A 66 -8.32 -13.97 -3.12
CA PRO A 66 -7.99 -12.96 -4.12
C PRO A 66 -8.27 -11.53 -3.64
N GLU A 67 -9.29 -11.35 -2.80
CA GLU A 67 -9.61 -10.04 -2.24
C GLU A 67 -8.58 -9.62 -1.18
N VAL A 68 -8.18 -10.56 -0.32
CA VAL A 68 -7.10 -10.39 0.65
C VAL A 68 -5.78 -10.00 -0.02
N GLU A 69 -5.42 -10.66 -1.11
CA GLU A 69 -4.22 -10.34 -1.90
C GLU A 69 -4.31 -8.93 -2.51
N ARG A 70 -5.46 -8.58 -3.11
CA ARG A 70 -5.68 -7.25 -3.70
C ARG A 70 -5.60 -6.12 -2.67
N MET A 71 -6.11 -6.35 -1.46
CA MET A 71 -6.04 -5.35 -0.39
C MET A 71 -4.60 -5.14 0.12
N GLN A 72 -3.84 -6.23 0.30
CA GLN A 72 -2.47 -6.15 0.83
C GLN A 72 -1.45 -5.67 -0.20
N PHE A 73 -1.64 -6.01 -1.46
CA PHE A 73 -0.67 -5.76 -2.53
C PHE A 73 -0.18 -4.31 -2.59
N PRO A 74 -1.05 -3.27 -2.56
CA PRO A 74 -0.61 -1.89 -2.66
C PRO A 74 0.38 -1.45 -1.59
N LEU A 75 0.09 -1.75 -0.32
CA LEU A 75 0.96 -1.40 0.80
C LEU A 75 2.26 -2.20 0.75
N GLY A 76 2.17 -3.50 0.42
CA GLY A 76 3.35 -4.36 0.25
C GLY A 76 4.28 -3.88 -0.85
N TYR A 77 3.74 -3.46 -1.99
CA TYR A 77 4.51 -2.91 -3.11
C TYR A 77 5.27 -1.64 -2.69
N VAL A 78 4.57 -0.64 -2.14
CA VAL A 78 5.19 0.62 -1.71
C VAL A 78 6.24 0.40 -0.63
N TRP A 79 5.95 -0.48 0.34
CA TRP A 79 6.90 -0.79 1.41
C TRP A 79 8.13 -1.53 0.90
N GLY A 80 7.98 -2.43 -0.08
CA GLY A 80 9.09 -3.09 -0.76
C GLY A 80 9.99 -2.10 -1.50
N VAL A 81 9.40 -1.14 -2.22
CA VAL A 81 10.12 -0.06 -2.91
C VAL A 81 10.88 0.82 -1.91
N ALA A 82 10.24 1.21 -0.81
CA ALA A 82 10.85 2.01 0.25
C ALA A 82 12.02 1.27 0.90
N GLY A 83 11.85 -0.01 1.22
CA GLY A 83 12.89 -0.87 1.77
C GLY A 83 14.08 -1.05 0.83
N HIS A 84 13.82 -1.22 -0.48
CA HIS A 84 14.89 -1.27 -1.49
C HIS A 84 15.70 0.03 -1.51
N LEU A 85 15.04 1.18 -1.64
CA LEU A 85 15.70 2.49 -1.64
C LEU A 85 16.49 2.72 -0.34
N ASN A 86 15.95 2.33 0.82
CA ASN A 86 16.64 2.45 2.10
C ASN A 86 17.91 1.56 2.16
N GLY A 87 17.94 0.45 1.41
CA GLY A 87 19.10 -0.45 1.32
C GLY A 87 20.16 -0.03 0.30
N VAL A 88 19.77 0.54 -0.86
CA VAL A 88 20.71 0.82 -1.97
C VAL A 88 20.97 2.31 -2.23
N LYS A 89 20.12 3.20 -1.72
CA LYS A 89 20.17 4.66 -1.93
C LYS A 89 19.80 5.40 -0.63
N ASN A 90 20.39 4.96 0.49
CA ASN A 90 20.13 5.57 1.81
C ASN A 90 20.59 7.05 1.84
N GLY A 91 19.83 7.86 2.56
CA GLY A 91 20.09 9.27 2.84
C GLY A 91 19.29 9.70 4.08
N ASP A 92 19.61 10.86 4.66
CA ASP A 92 18.97 11.29 5.91
C ASP A 92 17.46 11.48 5.75
N GLU A 93 17.03 12.09 4.64
CA GLU A 93 15.63 12.33 4.33
C GLU A 93 14.85 11.03 4.13
N LEU A 94 15.44 10.06 3.40
CA LEU A 94 14.81 8.77 3.15
C LEU A 94 14.73 7.94 4.42
N ARG A 95 15.78 7.93 5.24
CA ARG A 95 15.80 7.20 6.50
C ARG A 95 14.76 7.75 7.46
N GLN A 96 14.70 9.08 7.59
CA GLN A 96 13.71 9.73 8.44
C GLN A 96 12.28 9.42 7.96
N ALA A 97 12.01 9.51 6.66
CA ALA A 97 10.71 9.16 6.11
C ALA A 97 10.38 7.68 6.36
N TYR A 98 11.32 6.76 6.14
CA TYR A 98 11.13 5.32 6.36
C TYR A 98 10.83 5.01 7.84
N GLU A 99 11.66 5.50 8.76
CA GLU A 99 11.51 5.29 10.20
C GLU A 99 10.21 5.88 10.74
N SER A 100 9.78 7.05 10.22
CA SER A 100 8.52 7.69 10.63
C SER A 100 7.27 6.89 10.23
N ASN A 101 7.35 6.13 9.14
CA ASN A 101 6.22 5.34 8.62
C ASN A 101 6.21 3.89 9.12
N GLN A 102 7.38 3.34 9.49
CA GLN A 102 7.52 1.94 9.89
C GLN A 102 6.54 1.50 11.00
N PRO A 103 6.30 2.28 12.08
CA PRO A 103 5.35 1.88 13.12
C PRO A 103 3.93 1.66 12.58
N GLY A 104 3.46 2.54 11.69
CA GLY A 104 2.13 2.43 11.08
C GLY A 104 1.98 1.19 10.20
N VAL A 105 3.03 0.88 9.41
CA VAL A 105 3.05 -0.34 8.59
C VAL A 105 3.05 -1.59 9.45
N VAL A 106 3.88 -1.64 10.50
CA VAL A 106 3.91 -2.78 11.43
C VAL A 106 2.56 -2.96 12.12
N GLN A 107 1.92 -1.87 12.55
CA GLN A 107 0.60 -1.91 13.18
C GLN A 107 -0.46 -2.48 12.23
N ALA A 108 -0.50 -2.01 10.98
CA ALA A 108 -1.47 -2.49 9.99
C ALA A 108 -1.27 -3.99 9.68
N MET A 109 -0.03 -4.42 9.44
CA MET A 109 0.29 -5.84 9.20
C MET A 109 -0.08 -6.72 10.40
N THR A 110 0.18 -6.22 11.62
CA THR A 110 -0.20 -6.91 12.85
C THR A 110 -1.71 -7.05 12.98
N LYS A 111 -2.46 -5.95 12.81
CA LYS A 111 -3.94 -5.94 12.81
C LYS A 111 -4.50 -6.96 11.83
N PHE A 112 -3.98 -6.97 10.60
CA PHE A 112 -4.40 -7.89 9.56
C PHE A 112 -4.14 -9.35 9.93
N SER A 113 -2.91 -9.67 10.35
CA SER A 113 -2.50 -11.04 10.70
C SER A 113 -3.21 -11.63 11.92
N GLN A 114 -3.76 -10.78 12.78
CA GLN A 114 -4.46 -11.16 14.01
C GLN A 114 -5.98 -11.09 13.89
N SER A 115 -6.51 -10.82 12.69
CA SER A 115 -7.95 -10.96 12.46
C SER A 115 -8.42 -12.35 12.84
N LYS A 116 -9.58 -12.43 13.47
CA LYS A 116 -10.26 -13.70 13.75
C LYS A 116 -11.35 -14.01 12.72
N ALA A 117 -11.77 -12.99 11.98
CA ALA A 117 -12.80 -13.11 10.97
C ALA A 117 -12.21 -13.66 9.64
N LEU A 118 -10.96 -13.30 9.36
CA LEU A 118 -10.07 -13.97 8.40
C LEU A 118 -9.37 -15.16 9.04
#